data_AF-A0A5M3M8Y1-F1
#
_entry.id   AF-A0A5M3M8Y1-F1
#
_cell.length_a   1.000
_cell.length_b   1.000
_cell.length_c   1.000
_cell.angle_alpha   90.00
_cell.angle_beta   90.00
_cell.angle_gamma   90.00
#
_symmetry.space_group_name_H-M   'P 1'
#
loop_
_entity.id
_entity.type
_entity.pdbx_description
1 polymer ?
#
loop_
_entity_poly.entity_id
_entity_poly.type
_entity_poly.pdbx_seq_one_letter_code
_entity_poly.pdbx_strand_id
1 'polypeptide(L)'
;MRYRRALAAVQCGPAEDVLAERDATLATALADKALAEKDREFFREQYMQASGFVSSVRIENIELEKKAATADARAAVSDQRAKDGVAGIRALYESRIKTLQDELERERALMRILQERDARTGGDKIRRQAAEAAEIQEELANLREDYEEAVRGYEQIRGVYDRVYEERMYLEKRAKKLKKQKQNLVMQLAELGLQPLDAEVTQDGTTDDGQGVVDGEERESIVIERMVVQEREVSDEEVSDDEDRDEDDLADGPYPPDADESSFDYAQAVLEDVEDLDELFYQCLWRPGNGEHCPRAFDSIEDLERHVRSEHVAATP
;
A
#
# COMPACT_ATOMS: atom_id res chain seq x y z
N MET A 1 -85.49 98.30 105.76
CA MET A 1 -84.45 98.10 104.73
C MET A 1 -83.06 98.06 105.37
N ARG A 2 -82.49 96.88 105.68
CA ARG A 2 -81.04 96.62 105.97
C ARG A 2 -80.79 95.22 106.59
N TYR A 3 -81.51 94.17 106.17
CA TYR A 3 -81.32 92.80 106.69
C TYR A 3 -81.52 91.71 105.62
N ARG A 4 -81.10 91.98 104.38
CA ARG A 4 -81.17 91.01 103.25
C ARG A 4 -79.89 90.95 102.40
N ARG A 5 -78.76 91.45 102.92
CA ARG A 5 -77.48 91.53 102.20
C ARG A 5 -76.30 90.83 102.89
N ALA A 6 -76.58 90.00 103.91
CA ALA A 6 -75.55 89.36 104.74
C ALA A 6 -75.59 87.81 104.73
N LEU A 7 -76.46 87.19 103.93
CA LEU A 7 -76.55 85.72 103.79
C LEU A 7 -76.22 85.21 102.37
N ALA A 8 -75.76 86.08 101.46
CA ALA A 8 -75.33 85.70 100.10
C ALA A 8 -73.80 85.56 99.95
N ALA A 9 -73.05 85.71 101.03
CA ALA A 9 -71.59 85.55 101.07
C ALA A 9 -71.14 84.36 101.93
N VAL A 10 -72.09 83.49 102.32
CA VAL A 10 -71.82 82.24 103.03
C VAL A 10 -71.63 81.15 101.98
N GLN A 11 -70.36 80.91 101.67
CA GLN A 11 -69.81 79.62 101.24
C GLN A 11 -70.35 79.00 99.93
N CYS A 12 -70.03 79.61 98.78
CA CYS A 12 -69.84 78.88 97.51
C CYS A 12 -68.38 78.92 96.99
N GLY A 13 -67.44 79.48 97.77
CA GLY A 13 -66.03 79.61 97.34
C GLY A 13 -65.24 78.30 97.19
N PRO A 14 -65.28 77.35 98.16
CA PRO A 14 -64.43 76.16 98.08
C PRO A 14 -65.05 75.00 97.26
N ALA A 15 -66.31 75.09 96.84
CA ALA A 15 -66.97 74.01 96.09
C ALA A 15 -66.83 74.17 94.57
N GLU A 16 -66.87 75.40 94.06
CA GLU A 16 -66.70 75.69 92.63
C GLU A 16 -65.24 75.50 92.19
N ASP A 17 -64.27 75.90 93.01
CA ASP A 17 -62.85 75.67 92.74
C ASP A 17 -62.50 74.17 92.74
N VAL A 18 -63.09 73.38 93.65
CA VAL A 18 -62.92 71.92 93.69
C VAL A 18 -63.57 71.24 92.48
N LEU A 19 -64.68 71.77 91.96
CA LEU A 19 -65.29 71.28 90.73
C LEU A 19 -64.45 71.62 89.50
N ALA A 20 -63.90 72.83 89.41
CA ALA A 20 -63.00 73.23 88.33
C ALA A 20 -61.69 72.43 88.35
N GLU A 21 -61.11 72.16 89.52
CA GLU A 21 -59.94 71.30 89.70
C GLU A 21 -60.24 69.84 89.31
N ARG A 22 -61.41 69.32 89.70
CA ARG A 22 -61.87 67.99 89.28
C ARG A 22 -62.07 67.91 87.77
N ASP A 23 -62.68 68.92 87.16
CA ASP A 23 -62.94 68.91 85.72
C ASP A 23 -61.64 69.10 84.92
N ALA A 24 -60.67 69.86 85.44
CA ALA A 24 -59.32 69.94 84.88
C ALA A 24 -58.57 68.60 84.98
N THR A 25 -58.63 67.90 86.12
CA THR A 25 -58.01 66.57 86.28
C THR A 25 -58.70 65.50 85.43
N LEU A 26 -60.02 65.58 85.25
CA LEU A 26 -60.73 64.74 84.29
C LEU A 26 -60.32 65.05 82.86
N ALA A 27 -60.16 66.32 82.49
CA ALA A 27 -59.72 66.71 81.16
C ALA A 27 -58.30 66.20 80.86
N THR A 28 -57.36 66.32 81.81
CA THR A 28 -56.00 65.75 81.65
C THR A 28 -56.05 64.23 81.56
N ALA A 29 -56.82 63.56 82.42
CA ALA A 29 -56.96 62.10 82.38
C ALA A 29 -57.59 61.60 81.05
N LEU A 30 -58.54 62.34 80.48
CA LEU A 30 -59.13 62.03 79.17
C LEU A 30 -58.13 62.25 78.02
N ALA A 31 -57.31 63.31 78.10
CA ALA A 31 -56.26 63.55 77.11
C ALA A 31 -55.16 62.47 77.18
N ASP A 32 -54.73 62.09 78.39
CA ASP A 32 -53.77 61.01 78.63
C ASP A 32 -54.32 59.67 78.14
N LYS A 33 -55.61 59.41 78.38
CA LYS A 33 -56.30 58.23 77.84
C LYS A 33 -56.27 58.23 76.30
N ALA A 34 -56.59 59.35 75.66
CA ALA A 34 -56.58 59.45 74.21
C ALA A 34 -55.17 59.28 73.61
N LEU A 35 -54.13 59.80 74.28
CA LEU A 35 -52.73 59.56 73.91
C LEU A 35 -52.35 58.07 74.08
N ALA A 36 -52.72 57.46 75.21
CA ALA A 36 -52.49 56.04 75.45
C ALA A 36 -53.23 55.15 74.43
N GLU A 37 -54.43 55.52 73.99
CA GLU A 37 -55.16 54.81 72.93
C GLU A 37 -54.47 54.94 71.57
N LYS A 38 -53.94 56.12 71.22
CA LYS A 38 -53.13 56.33 70.01
C LYS A 38 -51.85 55.51 70.04
N ASP A 39 -51.13 55.51 71.17
CA ASP A 39 -49.91 54.72 71.32
C ASP A 39 -50.22 53.22 71.20
N ARG A 40 -51.32 52.76 71.79
CA ARG A 40 -51.78 51.37 71.64
C ARG A 40 -52.06 51.00 70.19
N GLU A 41 -52.73 51.88 69.44
CA GLU A 41 -52.99 51.66 68.02
C GLU A 41 -51.71 51.66 67.19
N PHE A 42 -50.80 52.60 67.46
CA PHE A 42 -49.48 52.65 66.85
C PHE A 42 -48.68 51.36 67.08
N PHE A 43 -48.60 50.87 68.32
CA PHE A 43 -47.91 49.62 68.62
C PHE A 43 -48.57 48.40 67.98
N ARG A 44 -49.90 48.38 67.89
CA ARG A 44 -50.62 47.32 67.17
C ARG A 44 -50.28 47.32 65.70
N GLU A 45 -50.27 48.49 65.06
CA GLU A 45 -49.91 48.62 63.66
C GLU A 45 -48.45 48.21 63.41
N GLN A 46 -47.51 48.71 64.22
CA GLN A 46 -46.10 48.33 64.12
C GLN A 46 -45.89 46.83 64.35
N TYR A 47 -46.60 46.22 65.30
CA TYR A 47 -46.56 44.78 65.53
C TYR A 47 -47.12 44.00 64.33
N MET A 48 -48.25 44.45 63.76
CA MET A 48 -48.81 43.85 62.55
C MET A 48 -47.83 43.96 61.37
N GLN A 49 -47.22 45.12 61.14
CA GLN A 49 -46.23 45.33 60.08
C GLN A 49 -44.99 44.44 60.29
N ALA A 50 -44.43 44.43 61.50
CA ALA A 50 -43.27 43.59 61.83
C ALA A 50 -43.58 42.10 61.68
N SER A 51 -44.74 41.64 62.16
CA SER A 51 -45.15 40.23 62.04
C SER A 51 -45.39 39.82 60.58
N GLY A 52 -45.98 40.71 59.77
CA GLY A 52 -46.13 40.52 58.33
C GLY A 52 -44.79 40.41 57.61
N PHE A 53 -43.84 41.31 57.92
CA PHE A 53 -42.49 41.28 57.36
C PHE A 53 -41.71 40.01 57.75
N VAL A 54 -41.80 39.57 59.02
CA VAL A 54 -41.16 38.31 59.44
C VAL A 54 -41.75 37.12 58.68
N SER A 55 -43.07 37.12 58.44
CA SER A 55 -43.70 36.07 57.63
C SER A 55 -43.25 36.10 56.18
N SER A 56 -43.14 37.28 55.56
CA SER A 56 -42.67 37.40 54.18
C SER A 56 -41.22 36.96 54.03
N VAL A 57 -40.34 37.36 54.96
CA VAL A 57 -38.92 36.94 54.96
C VAL A 57 -38.78 35.43 55.15
N ARG A 58 -39.62 34.80 55.99
CA ARG A 58 -39.62 33.34 56.13
C ARG A 58 -40.01 32.64 54.84
N ILE A 59 -41.04 33.13 54.15
CA ILE A 59 -41.46 32.58 52.85
C ILE A 59 -40.35 32.75 51.81
N GLU A 60 -39.76 33.94 51.73
CA GLU A 60 -38.65 34.23 50.82
C GLU A 60 -37.44 33.32 51.08
N ASN A 61 -37.05 33.12 52.34
CA ASN A 61 -35.95 32.19 52.67
C ASN A 61 -36.26 30.76 52.22
N ILE A 62 -37.49 30.27 52.44
CA ILE A 62 -37.91 28.94 51.96
C ILE A 62 -37.85 28.87 50.43
N GLU A 63 -38.23 29.94 49.72
CA GLU A 63 -38.13 29.99 48.27
C GLU A 63 -36.68 30.02 47.77
N LEU A 64 -35.79 30.76 48.45
CA LEU A 64 -34.37 30.82 48.14
C LEU A 64 -33.70 29.47 48.38
N GLU A 65 -34.02 28.78 49.48
CA GLU A 65 -33.55 27.42 49.76
C GLU A 65 -34.01 26.44 48.68
N LYS A 66 -35.27 26.52 48.25
CA LYS A 66 -35.77 25.71 47.13
C LYS A 66 -35.03 26.02 45.82
N LYS A 67 -34.81 27.30 45.52
CA LYS A 67 -34.07 27.72 44.32
C LYS A 67 -32.64 27.19 44.35
N ALA A 68 -31.94 27.33 45.47
CA ALA A 68 -30.60 26.77 45.67
C ALA A 68 -30.58 25.25 45.45
N ALA A 69 -31.48 24.51 46.08
CA ALA A 69 -31.58 23.06 45.92
C ALA A 69 -31.83 22.64 44.45
N THR A 70 -32.67 23.37 43.71
CA THR A 70 -32.88 23.08 42.29
C THR A 70 -31.68 23.43 41.41
N ALA A 71 -30.93 24.47 41.75
CA ALA A 71 -29.71 24.84 41.04
C ALA A 71 -28.62 23.76 41.24
N ASP A 72 -28.44 23.30 42.48
CA ASP A 72 -27.49 22.23 42.81
C ASP A 72 -27.86 20.92 42.11
N ALA A 73 -29.14 20.56 42.08
CA ALA A 73 -29.62 19.37 41.36
C ALA A 73 -29.35 19.47 39.85
N ARG A 74 -29.54 20.65 39.24
CA ARG A 74 -29.25 20.87 37.82
C ARG A 74 -27.75 20.78 37.52
N ALA A 75 -26.92 21.35 38.39
CA ALA A 75 -25.46 21.27 38.27
C ALA A 75 -24.98 19.81 38.34
N ALA A 76 -25.51 19.03 39.29
CA ALA A 76 -25.18 17.61 39.40
C ALA A 76 -25.55 16.81 38.13
N VAL A 77 -26.71 17.10 37.52
CA VAL A 77 -27.13 16.45 36.27
C VAL A 77 -26.25 16.88 35.10
N SER A 78 -25.87 18.15 34.99
CA SER A 78 -24.96 18.60 33.93
C SER A 78 -23.57 17.99 34.07
N ASP A 79 -23.05 17.89 35.29
CA ASP A 79 -21.76 17.27 35.56
C ASP A 79 -21.77 15.79 35.21
N GLN A 80 -22.85 15.08 35.53
CA GLN A 80 -23.01 13.68 35.15
C GLN A 80 -23.04 13.52 33.63
N ARG A 81 -23.83 14.34 32.92
CA ARG A 81 -23.88 14.33 31.44
C ARG A 81 -22.52 14.63 30.81
N ALA A 82 -21.76 15.56 31.38
CA ALA A 82 -20.41 15.85 30.90
C ALA A 82 -19.48 14.65 31.11
N LYS A 83 -19.52 13.99 32.28
CA LYS A 83 -18.75 12.78 32.57
C LYS A 83 -19.11 11.63 31.62
N ASP A 84 -20.40 11.39 31.40
CA ASP A 84 -20.90 10.34 30.51
C ASP A 84 -20.49 10.61 29.06
N GLY A 85 -20.55 11.87 28.61
CA GLY A 85 -20.10 12.28 27.28
C GLY A 85 -18.60 12.04 27.08
N VAL A 86 -17.77 12.40 28.05
CA VAL A 86 -16.31 12.15 28.01
C VAL A 86 -16.02 10.64 28.02
N ALA A 87 -16.71 9.87 28.85
CA ALA A 87 -16.57 8.41 28.90
C ALA A 87 -16.96 7.76 27.56
N GLY A 88 -18.04 8.22 26.92
CA GLY A 88 -18.47 7.75 25.61
C GLY A 88 -17.45 8.04 24.51
N ILE A 89 -16.90 9.26 24.46
CA ILE A 89 -15.84 9.63 23.50
C ILE A 89 -14.60 8.74 23.71
N ARG A 90 -14.20 8.52 24.97
CA ARG A 90 -13.07 7.65 25.30
C ARG A 90 -13.30 6.22 24.80
N ALA A 91 -14.48 5.65 25.05
CA ALA A 91 -14.82 4.30 24.60
C ALA A 91 -14.80 4.18 23.06
N LEU A 92 -15.26 5.20 22.34
CA LEU A 92 -15.19 5.25 20.87
C LEU A 92 -13.75 5.22 20.36
N TYR A 93 -12.86 6.04 20.94
CA TYR A 93 -11.45 6.05 20.54
C TYR A 93 -10.73 4.76 20.93
N GLU A 94 -10.99 4.19 22.11
CA GLU A 94 -10.43 2.89 22.51
C GLU A 94 -10.85 1.78 21.52
N SER A 95 -12.12 1.75 21.10
CA SER A 95 -12.61 0.80 20.08
C SER A 95 -11.95 1.04 18.71
N ARG A 96 -11.76 2.31 18.30
CA ARG A 96 -11.13 2.65 17.02
C ARG A 96 -9.65 2.27 17.01
N ILE A 97 -8.93 2.56 18.10
CA ILE A 97 -7.52 2.17 18.27
C ILE A 97 -7.38 0.65 18.15
N LYS A 98 -8.24 -0.11 18.84
CA LYS A 98 -8.22 -1.57 18.75
C LYS A 98 -8.45 -2.08 17.33
N THR A 99 -9.43 -1.52 16.61
CA THR A 99 -9.71 -1.89 15.22
C THR A 99 -8.50 -1.64 14.31
N LEU A 100 -7.85 -0.48 14.47
CA LEU A 100 -6.65 -0.13 13.71
C LEU A 100 -5.46 -1.04 14.07
N GLN A 101 -5.31 -1.42 15.34
CA GLN A 101 -4.30 -2.39 15.77
C GLN A 101 -4.51 -3.76 15.11
N ASP A 102 -5.76 -4.25 15.11
CA ASP A 102 -6.11 -5.52 14.47
C ASP A 102 -5.86 -5.48 12.94
N GLU A 103 -6.20 -4.38 12.27
CA GLU A 103 -5.92 -4.18 10.84
C GLU A 103 -4.42 -4.20 10.55
N LEU A 104 -3.64 -3.49 11.36
CA LEU A 104 -2.18 -3.42 11.23
C LEU A 104 -1.54 -4.81 11.45
N GLU A 105 -2.03 -5.59 12.42
CA GLU A 105 -1.60 -6.97 12.63
C GLU A 105 -1.92 -7.88 11.43
N ARG A 106 -3.11 -7.75 10.83
CA ARG A 106 -3.48 -8.49 9.61
C ARG A 106 -2.58 -8.13 8.43
N GLU A 107 -2.31 -6.84 8.21
CA GLU A 107 -1.42 -6.38 7.13
C GLU A 107 0.01 -6.88 7.33
N ARG A 108 0.53 -6.83 8.57
CA ARG A 108 1.84 -7.41 8.90
C ARG A 108 1.90 -8.90 8.63
N ALA A 109 0.85 -9.65 8.96
CA ALA A 109 0.77 -11.07 8.67
C ALA A 109 0.75 -11.33 7.15
N LEU A 110 0.00 -10.55 6.38
CA LEU A 110 -0.04 -10.65 4.92
C LEU A 110 1.33 -10.34 4.29
N MET A 111 1.99 -9.26 4.71
CA MET A 111 3.33 -8.91 4.23
C MET A 111 4.34 -10.03 4.51
N ARG A 112 4.27 -10.66 5.69
CA ARG A 112 5.11 -11.81 6.02
C ARG A 112 4.86 -12.99 5.09
N ILE A 113 3.60 -13.34 4.81
CA ILE A 113 3.26 -14.43 3.88
C ILE A 113 3.79 -14.12 2.48
N LEU A 114 3.67 -12.87 2.01
CA LEU A 114 4.19 -12.46 0.70
C LEU A 114 5.72 -12.53 0.64
N GLN A 115 6.41 -12.09 1.69
CA GLN A 115 7.86 -12.20 1.82
C GLN A 115 8.32 -13.65 1.84
N GLU A 116 7.65 -14.51 2.61
CA GLU A 116 7.95 -15.95 2.63
C GLU A 116 7.70 -16.60 1.27
N ARG A 117 6.62 -16.22 0.59
CA ARG A 117 6.33 -16.69 -0.77
C ARG A 117 7.41 -16.24 -1.74
N ASP A 118 7.81 -14.97 -1.70
CA ASP A 118 8.88 -14.43 -2.56
C ASP A 118 10.21 -15.15 -2.28
N ALA A 119 10.55 -15.39 -1.01
CA ALA A 119 11.73 -16.15 -0.62
C ALA A 119 11.69 -17.61 -1.13
N ARG A 120 10.57 -18.31 -0.96
CA ARG A 120 10.40 -19.72 -1.41
C ARG A 120 10.40 -19.87 -2.92
N THR A 121 9.78 -18.92 -3.63
CA THR A 121 9.70 -18.95 -5.09
C THR A 121 11.02 -18.48 -5.72
N GLY A 122 12.03 -18.13 -4.92
CA GLY A 122 13.28 -17.57 -5.41
C GLY A 122 13.03 -16.30 -6.20
N GLY A 123 12.21 -15.39 -5.68
CA GLY A 123 11.70 -14.20 -6.37
C GLY A 123 12.79 -13.41 -7.10
N ASP A 124 13.97 -13.26 -6.50
CA ASP A 124 15.11 -12.61 -7.15
C ASP A 124 15.73 -13.46 -8.26
N LYS A 125 15.78 -14.79 -8.11
CA LYS A 125 16.24 -15.70 -9.17
C LYS A 125 15.31 -15.68 -10.36
N ILE A 126 13.99 -15.72 -10.15
CA ILE A 126 13.01 -15.66 -11.25
C ILE A 126 13.06 -14.29 -11.92
N ARG A 127 13.12 -13.20 -11.15
CA ARG A 127 13.26 -11.84 -11.71
C ARG A 127 14.55 -11.69 -12.53
N ARG A 128 15.67 -12.22 -12.03
CA ARG A 128 16.96 -12.23 -12.72
C ARG A 128 16.91 -13.09 -13.98
N GLN A 129 16.41 -14.32 -13.90
CA GLN A 129 16.25 -15.22 -15.05
C GLN A 129 15.33 -14.63 -16.12
N ALA A 130 14.26 -13.94 -15.73
CA ALA A 130 13.36 -13.27 -16.67
C ALA A 130 14.04 -12.09 -17.36
N ALA A 131 14.95 -11.37 -16.69
CA ALA A 131 15.75 -10.32 -17.29
C ALA A 131 16.81 -10.90 -18.25
N GLU A 132 17.52 -11.95 -17.83
CA GLU A 132 18.55 -12.64 -18.62
C GLU A 132 17.97 -13.43 -19.82
N ALA A 133 16.69 -13.80 -19.78
CA ALA A 133 16.06 -14.61 -20.83
C ALA A 133 16.11 -13.93 -22.21
N ALA A 134 16.05 -12.60 -22.26
CA ALA A 134 16.14 -11.87 -23.53
C ALA A 134 17.55 -11.95 -24.13
N GLU A 135 18.58 -11.77 -23.29
CA GLU A 135 19.99 -11.86 -23.70
C GLU A 135 20.33 -13.27 -24.17
N ILE A 136 19.90 -14.31 -23.42
CA ILE A 136 20.11 -15.71 -23.79
C ILE A 136 19.40 -16.03 -25.13
N GLN A 137 18.21 -15.46 -25.38
CA GLN A 137 17.51 -15.66 -26.66
C GLN A 137 18.25 -15.03 -27.83
N GLU A 138 18.82 -13.84 -27.64
CA GLU A 138 19.64 -13.17 -28.64
C GLU A 138 20.93 -13.97 -28.91
N GLU A 139 21.61 -14.44 -27.88
CA GLU A 139 22.80 -15.30 -28.02
C GLU A 139 22.48 -16.61 -28.76
N LEU A 140 21.36 -17.26 -28.42
CA LEU A 140 20.91 -18.46 -29.15
C LEU A 140 20.56 -18.17 -30.60
N ALA A 141 20.02 -17.00 -30.91
CA ALA A 141 19.73 -16.59 -32.27
C ALA A 141 21.04 -16.39 -33.07
N ASN A 142 21.99 -15.65 -32.49
CA ASN A 142 23.31 -15.42 -33.08
C ASN A 142 24.07 -16.73 -33.30
N LEU A 143 24.09 -17.62 -32.30
CA LEU A 143 24.80 -18.90 -32.39
C LEU A 143 24.17 -19.84 -33.43
N ARG A 144 22.86 -19.73 -33.66
CA ARG A 144 22.17 -20.45 -34.75
C ARG A 144 22.55 -19.88 -36.12
N GLU A 145 22.61 -18.56 -36.26
CA GLU A 145 23.05 -17.91 -37.50
C GLU A 145 24.50 -18.30 -37.85
N ASP A 146 25.41 -18.27 -36.87
CA ASP A 146 26.80 -18.70 -37.02
C ASP A 146 26.89 -20.17 -37.44
N TYR A 147 26.08 -21.05 -36.83
CA TYR A 147 26.02 -22.46 -37.20
C TYR A 147 25.55 -22.65 -38.65
N GLU A 148 24.51 -21.93 -39.07
CA GLU A 148 24.00 -21.98 -40.44
C GLU A 148 25.02 -21.44 -41.45
N GLU A 149 25.78 -20.39 -41.11
CA GLU A 149 26.89 -19.90 -41.92
C GLU A 149 28.01 -20.95 -42.05
N ALA A 150 28.42 -21.56 -40.94
CA ALA A 150 29.44 -22.60 -40.95
C ALA A 150 29.02 -23.83 -41.78
N VAL A 151 27.76 -24.25 -41.69
CA VAL A 151 27.20 -25.33 -42.53
C VAL A 151 27.26 -24.96 -44.01
N ARG A 152 26.85 -23.74 -44.38
CA ARG A 152 26.96 -23.26 -45.77
C ARG A 152 28.42 -23.26 -46.25
N GLY A 153 29.36 -22.82 -45.42
CA GLY A 153 30.79 -22.86 -45.72
C GLY A 153 31.31 -24.28 -45.96
N TYR A 154 30.90 -25.23 -45.11
CA TYR A 154 31.26 -26.64 -45.26
C TYR A 154 30.73 -27.24 -46.58
N GLU A 155 29.49 -26.94 -46.95
CA GLU A 155 28.90 -27.41 -48.21
C GLU A 155 29.64 -26.85 -49.44
N GLN A 156 30.03 -25.58 -49.40
CA GLN A 156 30.83 -24.97 -50.46
C GLN A 156 32.20 -25.66 -50.61
N ILE A 157 32.91 -25.88 -49.50
CA ILE A 157 34.21 -26.57 -49.48
C ILE A 157 34.04 -28.00 -50.00
N ARG A 158 33.00 -28.72 -49.55
CA ARG A 158 32.67 -30.06 -50.03
C ARG A 158 32.45 -30.07 -51.55
N GLY A 159 31.70 -29.11 -52.09
CA GLY A 159 31.50 -28.97 -53.53
C GLY A 159 32.79 -28.70 -54.31
N VAL A 160 33.71 -27.90 -53.76
CA VAL A 160 35.06 -27.70 -54.35
C VAL A 160 35.86 -29.00 -54.29
N TYR A 161 35.85 -29.70 -53.16
CA TYR A 161 36.55 -30.97 -52.96
C TYR A 161 36.09 -32.02 -53.98
N ASP A 162 34.79 -32.17 -54.17
CA ASP A 162 34.21 -33.13 -55.12
C ASP A 162 34.67 -32.82 -56.55
N ARG A 163 34.68 -31.53 -56.97
CA ARG A 163 35.22 -31.12 -58.28
C ARG A 163 36.71 -31.44 -58.45
N VAL A 164 37.54 -31.11 -57.45
CA VAL A 164 38.98 -31.40 -57.49
C VAL A 164 39.23 -32.92 -57.54
N TYR A 165 38.42 -33.70 -56.83
CA TYR A 165 38.50 -35.16 -56.87
C TYR A 165 38.17 -35.72 -58.26
N GLU A 166 37.09 -35.24 -58.89
CA GLU A 166 36.72 -35.61 -60.25
C GLU A 166 37.80 -35.25 -61.28
N GLU A 167 38.35 -34.03 -61.20
CA GLU A 167 39.45 -33.58 -62.05
C GLU A 167 40.70 -34.45 -61.89
N ARG A 168 41.09 -34.73 -60.64
CA ARG A 168 42.20 -35.64 -60.33
C ARG A 168 41.98 -37.01 -60.96
N MET A 169 40.78 -37.58 -60.81
CA MET A 169 40.40 -38.87 -61.40
C MET A 169 40.45 -38.86 -62.93
N TYR A 170 40.02 -37.76 -63.57
CA TYR A 170 40.11 -37.58 -65.01
C TYR A 170 41.55 -37.48 -65.51
N LEU A 171 42.38 -36.65 -64.86
CA LEU A 171 43.80 -36.49 -65.19
C LEU A 171 44.57 -37.80 -64.99
N GLU A 172 44.27 -38.57 -63.94
CA GLU A 172 44.90 -39.88 -63.72
C GLU A 172 44.57 -40.86 -64.85
N LYS A 173 43.29 -40.93 -65.28
CA LYS A 173 42.89 -41.74 -66.44
C LYS A 173 43.60 -41.29 -67.72
N ARG A 174 43.72 -39.98 -67.95
CA ARG A 174 44.42 -39.41 -69.12
C ARG A 174 45.92 -39.72 -69.09
N ALA A 175 46.57 -39.58 -67.93
CA ALA A 175 47.96 -39.93 -67.73
C ALA A 175 48.22 -41.43 -68.01
N LYS A 176 47.33 -42.32 -67.53
CA LYS A 176 47.38 -43.75 -67.86
C LYS A 176 47.26 -44.01 -69.37
N LYS A 177 46.37 -43.32 -70.08
CA LYS A 177 46.24 -43.43 -71.55
C LYS A 177 47.49 -42.96 -72.28
N LEU A 178 48.01 -41.79 -71.94
CA LEU A 178 49.25 -41.24 -72.53
C LEU A 178 50.46 -42.15 -72.25
N LYS A 179 50.56 -42.72 -71.05
CA LYS A 179 51.61 -43.69 -70.70
C LYS A 179 51.55 -44.94 -71.60
N LYS A 180 50.36 -45.48 -71.85
CA LYS A 180 50.15 -46.60 -72.79
C LYS A 180 50.52 -46.22 -74.23
N GLN A 181 50.10 -45.04 -74.69
CA GLN A 181 50.46 -44.55 -76.03
C GLN A 181 51.98 -44.37 -76.19
N LYS A 182 52.64 -43.78 -75.18
CA LYS A 182 54.11 -43.69 -75.14
C LYS A 182 54.75 -45.07 -75.21
N GLN A 183 54.29 -46.03 -74.41
CA GLN A 183 54.80 -47.41 -74.45
C GLN A 183 54.62 -48.06 -75.85
N ASN A 184 53.46 -47.90 -76.48
CA ASN A 184 53.20 -48.40 -77.83
C ASN A 184 54.13 -47.75 -78.87
N LEU A 185 54.33 -46.43 -78.84
CA LEU A 185 55.24 -45.72 -79.75
C LEU A 185 56.70 -46.15 -79.54
N VAL A 186 57.12 -46.36 -78.28
CA VAL A 186 58.44 -46.89 -77.96
C VAL A 186 58.62 -48.30 -78.55
N MET A 187 57.62 -49.17 -78.45
CA MET A 187 57.64 -50.48 -79.10
C MET A 187 57.73 -50.38 -80.63
N GLN A 188 56.95 -49.47 -81.25
CA GLN A 188 56.99 -49.24 -82.70
C GLN A 188 58.34 -48.70 -83.18
N LEU A 189 58.97 -47.78 -82.44
CA LEU A 189 60.32 -47.28 -82.75
C LEU A 189 61.35 -48.40 -82.69
N ALA A 190 61.28 -49.24 -81.65
CA ALA A 190 62.14 -50.41 -81.51
C ALA A 190 61.98 -51.40 -82.68
N GLU A 191 60.74 -51.60 -83.18
CA GLU A 191 60.46 -52.45 -84.35
C GLU A 191 61.07 -51.88 -85.65
N LEU A 192 61.12 -50.56 -85.80
CA LEU A 192 61.77 -49.89 -86.93
C LEU A 192 63.32 -49.86 -86.82
N GLY A 193 63.90 -50.46 -85.78
CA GLY A 193 65.36 -50.46 -85.55
C GLY A 193 65.92 -49.09 -85.17
N LEU A 194 65.05 -48.11 -84.89
CA LEU A 194 65.43 -46.82 -84.36
C LEU A 194 65.50 -46.98 -82.84
N GLN A 195 66.71 -46.88 -82.29
CA GLN A 195 66.84 -46.77 -80.84
C GLN A 195 66.06 -45.52 -80.41
N PRO A 196 65.22 -45.61 -79.37
CA PRO A 196 64.65 -44.41 -78.78
C PRO A 196 65.83 -43.49 -78.48
N LEU A 197 65.76 -42.23 -78.93
CA LEU A 197 66.62 -41.21 -78.35
C LEU A 197 66.22 -41.18 -76.88
N ASP A 198 66.95 -41.92 -76.06
CA ASP A 198 66.96 -41.76 -74.63
C ASP A 198 67.43 -40.33 -74.45
N ALA A 199 66.45 -39.43 -74.35
CA ALA A 199 66.65 -38.16 -73.73
C ALA A 199 67.02 -38.53 -72.29
N GLU A 200 68.30 -38.82 -72.09
CA GLU A 200 69.05 -38.59 -70.86
C GLU A 200 68.86 -37.09 -70.54
N VAL A 201 67.63 -36.75 -70.14
CA VAL A 201 67.38 -35.60 -69.30
C VAL A 201 68.02 -36.05 -68.00
N THR A 202 69.31 -35.71 -67.91
CA THR A 202 70.10 -35.74 -66.70
C THR A 202 69.19 -35.23 -65.60
N GLN A 203 68.88 -36.14 -64.69
CA GLN A 203 68.25 -35.85 -63.41
C GLN A 203 69.32 -35.15 -62.56
N ASP A 204 69.79 -33.99 -63.04
CA ASP A 204 70.85 -33.22 -62.44
C ASP A 204 70.20 -32.27 -61.45
N GLY A 205 70.36 -32.64 -60.18
CA GLY A 205 70.47 -31.80 -59.01
C GLY A 205 69.71 -30.47 -59.01
N THR A 206 68.71 -30.39 -58.14
CA THR A 206 68.64 -29.29 -57.17
C THR A 206 67.70 -29.71 -56.04
N THR A 207 68.26 -30.46 -55.09
CA THR A 207 67.94 -30.23 -53.68
C THR A 207 68.47 -28.83 -53.35
N ASP A 208 67.69 -27.80 -53.64
CA ASP A 208 67.94 -26.47 -53.10
C ASP A 208 67.01 -26.31 -51.90
N ASP A 209 67.60 -26.51 -50.72
CA ASP A 209 67.08 -26.08 -49.42
C ASP A 209 67.09 -24.54 -49.33
N GLY A 210 66.56 -23.89 -50.37
CA GLY A 210 66.50 -22.46 -50.55
C GLY A 210 65.50 -21.86 -49.57
N GLN A 211 66.03 -21.40 -48.44
CA GLN A 211 65.52 -20.26 -47.70
C GLN A 211 65.50 -19.03 -48.63
N GLY A 212 64.54 -19.02 -49.56
CA GLY A 212 64.29 -17.95 -50.50
C GLY A 212 63.25 -17.02 -49.91
N VAL A 213 63.72 -15.93 -49.32
CA VAL A 213 62.99 -14.66 -49.22
C VAL A 213 62.65 -14.25 -50.66
N VAL A 214 61.41 -14.46 -51.08
CA VAL A 214 60.86 -13.95 -52.34
C VAL A 214 59.85 -12.87 -51.97
N ASP A 215 60.35 -11.65 -51.94
CA ASP A 215 59.56 -10.45 -52.15
C ASP A 215 59.01 -10.45 -53.57
N GLY A 216 57.73 -10.10 -53.70
CA GLY A 216 57.15 -9.57 -54.93
C GLY A 216 56.72 -10.61 -55.97
N GLU A 217 55.43 -10.90 -56.00
CA GLU A 217 54.52 -10.56 -57.12
C GLU A 217 53.30 -11.50 -57.10
N GLU A 218 52.18 -10.90 -56.70
CA GLU A 218 50.84 -11.14 -57.24
C GLU A 218 50.38 -12.60 -57.35
N ARG A 219 50.39 -13.31 -56.22
CA ARG A 219 49.36 -14.32 -56.00
C ARG A 219 48.06 -13.58 -55.73
N GLU A 220 47.11 -13.71 -56.64
CA GLU A 220 45.68 -13.51 -56.34
C GLU A 220 45.38 -14.36 -55.11
N SER A 221 45.44 -13.69 -53.97
CA SER A 221 45.15 -14.27 -52.68
C SER A 221 43.67 -14.59 -52.74
N ILE A 222 43.34 -15.88 -52.72
CA ILE A 222 42.10 -16.31 -52.12
C ILE A 222 42.21 -15.77 -50.69
N VAL A 223 41.61 -14.60 -50.49
CA VAL A 223 41.35 -14.01 -49.20
C VAL A 223 40.42 -15.01 -48.53
N ILE A 224 41.00 -15.99 -47.85
CA ILE A 224 40.34 -16.62 -46.72
C ILE A 224 40.20 -15.47 -45.76
N GLU A 225 39.04 -14.81 -45.84
CA GLU A 225 38.59 -13.76 -44.97
C GLU A 225 38.60 -14.39 -43.58
N ARG A 226 39.74 -14.22 -42.92
CA ARG A 226 39.98 -14.59 -41.55
C ARG A 226 38.91 -13.82 -40.80
N MET A 227 37.81 -14.49 -40.48
CA MET A 227 36.81 -14.01 -39.53
C MET A 227 37.61 -13.51 -38.33
N VAL A 228 37.70 -12.19 -38.26
CA VAL A 228 38.22 -11.47 -37.12
C VAL A 228 37.19 -11.79 -36.04
N VAL A 229 37.48 -12.82 -35.25
CA VAL A 229 36.90 -12.95 -33.92
C VAL A 229 37.30 -11.65 -33.24
N GLN A 230 36.36 -10.72 -33.26
CA GLN A 230 36.46 -9.47 -32.55
C GLN A 230 36.47 -9.90 -31.09
N GLU A 231 37.67 -9.97 -30.50
CA GLU A 231 37.84 -10.09 -29.07
C GLU A 231 37.08 -8.90 -28.48
N ARG A 232 35.82 -9.17 -28.11
CA ARG A 232 35.00 -8.26 -27.32
C ARG A 232 35.77 -8.12 -26.03
N GLU A 233 36.48 -7.01 -25.90
CA GLU A 233 37.03 -6.52 -24.65
C GLU A 233 35.86 -6.48 -23.68
N VAL A 234 35.74 -7.54 -22.88
CA VAL A 234 34.89 -7.56 -21.70
C VAL A 234 35.56 -6.55 -20.78
N SER A 235 34.94 -5.39 -20.67
CA SER A 235 35.31 -4.39 -19.68
C SER A 235 35.27 -5.07 -18.32
N ASP A 236 36.44 -5.19 -17.69
CA ASP A 236 36.57 -5.44 -16.26
C ASP A 236 35.90 -4.28 -15.53
N GLU A 237 34.58 -4.40 -15.38
CA GLU A 237 33.79 -3.56 -14.51
C GLU A 237 34.06 -4.07 -13.09
N GLU A 238 34.91 -3.32 -12.39
CA GLU A 238 35.27 -3.54 -10.99
C GLU A 238 34.00 -3.68 -10.15
N VAL A 239 33.58 -4.93 -9.92
CA VAL A 239 32.63 -5.27 -8.88
C VAL A 239 33.33 -4.97 -7.56
N SER A 240 32.84 -3.93 -6.90
CA SER A 240 33.28 -3.54 -5.57
C SER A 240 32.96 -4.67 -4.60
N ASP A 241 34.01 -5.21 -3.99
CA ASP A 241 33.96 -6.01 -2.77
C ASP A 241 33.43 -5.12 -1.63
N ASP A 242 32.11 -5.03 -1.48
CA ASP A 242 31.48 -4.72 -0.20
C ASP A 242 31.31 -6.04 0.57
N GLU A 243 32.43 -6.56 1.06
CA GLU A 243 32.51 -7.56 2.12
C GLU A 243 32.10 -6.91 3.45
N ASP A 244 30.79 -6.91 3.74
CA ASP A 244 30.26 -6.72 5.11
C ASP A 244 28.92 -7.48 5.23
N ARG A 245 28.94 -8.79 4.93
CA ARG A 245 27.80 -9.66 5.20
C ARG A 245 28.18 -10.66 6.27
N ASP A 246 27.85 -10.26 7.50
CA ASP A 246 27.89 -11.03 8.74
C ASP A 246 27.73 -12.55 8.53
N GLU A 247 28.86 -13.26 8.51
CA GLU A 247 28.91 -14.72 8.67
C GLU A 247 28.73 -15.05 10.15
N ASP A 248 27.52 -14.85 10.67
CA ASP A 248 27.12 -15.45 11.94
C ASP A 248 25.73 -16.10 11.76
N ASP A 249 25.65 -17.37 12.18
CA ASP A 249 24.43 -18.15 12.43
C ASP A 249 23.73 -18.91 11.27
N LEU A 250 24.48 -19.68 10.47
CA LEU A 250 23.92 -20.91 9.89
C LEU A 250 24.36 -22.13 10.69
N ALA A 251 23.65 -22.32 11.79
CA ALA A 251 23.63 -23.56 12.55
C ALA A 251 23.40 -24.76 11.62
N ASP A 252 24.27 -25.76 11.79
CA ASP A 252 24.11 -27.14 11.30
C ASP A 252 22.73 -27.69 11.67
N GLY A 253 21.76 -27.45 10.78
CA GLY A 253 20.49 -28.17 10.78
C GLY A 253 20.72 -29.56 10.20
N PRO A 254 20.29 -30.64 10.88
CA PRO A 254 20.50 -32.00 10.39
C PRO A 254 19.87 -32.18 9.02
N TYR A 255 20.70 -32.48 8.03
CA TYR A 255 20.26 -32.93 6.71
C TYR A 255 19.26 -34.08 6.88
N PRO A 256 18.04 -33.99 6.33
CA PRO A 256 17.13 -35.12 6.36
C PRO A 256 17.74 -36.26 5.53
N PRO A 257 17.78 -37.48 6.07
CA PRO A 257 18.33 -38.63 5.34
C PRO A 257 17.42 -38.96 4.16
N ASP A 258 18.04 -39.05 2.98
CA ASP A 258 17.62 -39.85 1.82
C ASP A 258 16.10 -39.94 1.61
N ALA A 259 15.53 -38.85 1.09
CA ALA A 259 14.23 -38.92 0.44
C ALA A 259 14.40 -39.70 -0.86
N ASP A 260 14.02 -40.98 -0.82
CA ASP A 260 13.92 -41.90 -1.96
C ASP A 260 13.40 -41.20 -3.23
N GLU A 261 14.22 -41.15 -4.27
CA GLU A 261 13.95 -40.56 -5.59
C GLU A 261 12.87 -41.32 -6.42
N SER A 262 12.06 -42.19 -5.81
CA SER A 262 11.16 -43.11 -6.55
C SER A 262 9.68 -42.75 -6.57
N SER A 263 9.29 -41.57 -6.08
CA SER A 263 7.86 -41.18 -6.03
C SER A 263 7.62 -39.74 -6.49
N PHE A 264 8.25 -39.32 -7.59
CA PHE A 264 7.72 -38.21 -8.38
C PHE A 264 6.57 -38.73 -9.24
N ASP A 265 5.42 -38.98 -8.60
CA ASP A 265 4.14 -38.90 -9.29
C ASP A 265 4.05 -37.45 -9.81
N TYR A 266 4.37 -37.28 -11.09
CA TYR A 266 3.96 -36.13 -11.85
C TYR A 266 2.45 -36.03 -11.67
N ALA A 267 2.02 -35.15 -10.76
CA ALA A 267 0.68 -34.61 -10.77
C ALA A 267 0.56 -33.88 -12.12
N GLN A 268 0.14 -34.64 -13.12
CA GLN A 268 -0.32 -34.13 -14.39
C GLN A 268 -1.45 -33.18 -14.02
N ALA A 269 -1.14 -31.89 -14.00
CA ALA A 269 -2.13 -30.84 -13.94
C ALA A 269 -2.94 -30.99 -15.23
N VAL A 270 -3.96 -31.86 -15.16
CA VAL A 270 -5.07 -31.84 -16.08
C VAL A 270 -5.69 -30.47 -15.85
N LEU A 271 -5.35 -29.53 -16.74
CA LEU A 271 -6.19 -28.40 -17.02
C LEU A 271 -7.49 -29.01 -17.54
N GLU A 272 -8.38 -29.39 -16.62
CA GLU A 272 -9.79 -29.52 -16.93
C GLU A 272 -10.17 -28.13 -17.43
N ASP A 273 -10.43 -28.03 -18.73
CA ASP A 273 -11.13 -26.90 -19.30
C ASP A 273 -12.41 -26.74 -18.48
N VAL A 274 -12.41 -25.79 -17.55
CA VAL A 274 -13.59 -25.40 -16.78
C VAL A 274 -14.49 -24.65 -17.77
N GLU A 275 -15.15 -25.41 -18.65
CA GLU A 275 -16.20 -24.94 -19.54
C GLU A 275 -17.47 -24.53 -18.76
N ASP A 276 -17.48 -24.77 -17.45
CA ASP A 276 -18.51 -24.35 -16.50
C ASP A 276 -18.10 -23.05 -15.77
N LEU A 277 -17.68 -22.01 -16.50
CA LEU A 277 -17.83 -20.64 -16.02
C LEU A 277 -19.31 -20.26 -16.11
N ASP A 278 -20.11 -20.99 -15.33
CA ASP A 278 -21.54 -20.77 -15.13
C ASP A 278 -21.75 -19.32 -14.71
N GLU A 279 -22.33 -18.56 -15.62
CA GLU A 279 -23.23 -17.44 -15.34
C GLU A 279 -22.68 -16.47 -14.27
N LEU A 280 -21.68 -15.66 -14.66
CA LEU A 280 -21.20 -14.56 -13.81
C LEU A 280 -22.32 -13.52 -13.63
N PHE A 281 -23.05 -13.63 -12.52
CA PHE A 281 -23.99 -12.60 -12.09
C PHE A 281 -23.26 -11.46 -11.34
N TYR A 282 -23.46 -10.25 -11.81
CA TYR A 282 -22.94 -9.02 -11.21
C TYR A 282 -23.97 -8.42 -10.24
N GLN A 283 -23.68 -8.41 -8.93
CA GLN A 283 -24.56 -7.81 -7.92
C GLN A 283 -24.27 -6.32 -7.70
N CYS A 284 -25.32 -5.50 -7.58
CA CYS A 284 -25.18 -4.07 -7.31
C CYS A 284 -24.91 -3.81 -5.81
N LEU A 285 -23.66 -3.55 -5.45
CA LEU A 285 -23.27 -3.32 -4.05
C LEU A 285 -23.45 -1.86 -3.57
N TRP A 286 -24.23 -1.05 -4.27
CA TRP A 286 -24.46 0.36 -3.90
C TRP A 286 -25.25 0.47 -2.60
N ARG A 287 -24.82 1.35 -1.68
CA ARG A 287 -25.47 1.60 -0.38
C ARG A 287 -25.88 3.07 -0.25
N PRO A 288 -27.18 3.41 -0.36
CA PRO A 288 -27.65 4.70 0.12
C PRO A 288 -27.50 4.75 1.66
N GLY A 289 -27.30 5.95 2.23
CA GLY A 289 -26.86 6.19 3.62
C GLY A 289 -27.61 5.52 4.78
N ASN A 290 -28.63 4.70 4.50
CA ASN A 290 -29.37 3.88 5.45
C ASN A 290 -28.78 2.46 5.61
N GLY A 291 -27.69 2.14 4.91
CA GLY A 291 -26.84 0.97 5.19
C GLY A 291 -27.23 -0.34 4.49
N GLU A 292 -28.42 -0.44 3.89
CA GLU A 292 -28.80 -1.59 3.06
C GLU A 292 -28.26 -1.45 1.63
N HIS A 293 -27.81 -2.56 1.02
CA HIS A 293 -27.31 -2.59 -0.35
C HIS A 293 -28.44 -2.86 -1.35
N CYS A 294 -28.27 -2.42 -2.60
CA CYS A 294 -29.21 -2.74 -3.67
C CYS A 294 -29.25 -4.27 -3.94
N PRO A 295 -30.41 -4.94 -3.92
CA PRO A 295 -30.48 -6.40 -4.07
C PRO A 295 -30.44 -6.87 -5.54
N ARG A 296 -30.26 -5.97 -6.52
CA ARG A 296 -30.33 -6.35 -7.94
C ARG A 296 -29.04 -7.01 -8.43
N ALA A 297 -29.20 -8.06 -9.24
CA ALA A 297 -28.14 -8.76 -9.95
C ALA A 297 -28.34 -8.65 -11.47
N PHE A 298 -27.25 -8.71 -12.23
CA PHE A 298 -27.23 -8.51 -13.67
C PHE A 298 -26.35 -9.56 -14.35
N ASP A 299 -26.74 -10.00 -15.53
CA ASP A 299 -26.01 -11.03 -16.30
C ASP A 299 -24.89 -10.40 -17.13
N SER A 300 -24.83 -9.06 -17.19
CA SER A 300 -23.79 -8.29 -17.87
C SER A 300 -23.33 -7.10 -17.03
N ILE A 301 -22.04 -6.78 -17.14
CA ILE A 301 -21.46 -5.59 -16.51
C ILE A 301 -22.09 -4.29 -17.04
N GLU A 302 -22.52 -4.28 -18.29
CA GLU A 302 -23.12 -3.12 -18.96
C GLU A 302 -24.50 -2.76 -18.36
N ASP A 303 -25.28 -3.78 -17.99
CA ASP A 303 -26.58 -3.58 -17.33
C ASP A 303 -26.41 -3.13 -15.88
N LEU A 304 -25.38 -3.65 -15.17
CA LEU A 304 -25.00 -3.14 -13.85
C LEU A 304 -24.62 -1.66 -13.92
N GLU A 305 -23.76 -1.27 -14.86
CA GLU A 305 -23.35 0.14 -15.01
C GLU A 305 -24.52 1.05 -15.34
N ARG A 306 -25.42 0.61 -16.23
CA ARG A 306 -26.63 1.36 -16.59
C ARG A 306 -27.54 1.53 -15.38
N HIS A 307 -27.71 0.49 -14.58
CA HIS A 307 -28.49 0.55 -13.35
C HIS A 307 -27.90 1.53 -12.33
N VAL A 308 -26.59 1.47 -12.07
CA VAL A 308 -25.93 2.40 -11.13
C VAL A 308 -26.10 3.85 -11.58
N ARG A 309 -25.89 4.15 -12.86
CA ARG A 309 -26.03 5.53 -13.38
C ARG A 309 -27.48 6.03 -13.34
N SER A 310 -28.46 5.19 -13.66
CA SER A 310 -29.86 5.60 -13.73
C SER A 310 -30.55 5.68 -12.38
N GLU A 311 -30.30 4.73 -11.47
CA GLU A 311 -31.04 4.62 -10.21
C GLU A 311 -30.27 5.13 -8.98
N HIS A 312 -28.94 5.19 -9.04
CA HIS A 312 -28.13 5.58 -7.87
C HIS A 312 -27.46 6.95 -8.03
N VAL A 313 -26.92 7.27 -9.20
CA VAL A 313 -26.26 8.57 -9.44
C VAL A 313 -27.29 9.71 -9.56
N ALA A 314 -28.43 9.47 -10.20
CA ALA A 314 -29.49 10.47 -10.36
C ALA A 314 -30.32 10.72 -9.08
N ALA A 315 -30.21 9.83 -8.07
CA ALA A 315 -30.97 9.89 -6.83
C ALA A 315 -30.20 10.48 -5.63
N THR A 316 -28.97 10.93 -5.86
CA THR A 316 -28.19 11.71 -4.89
C THR A 316 -28.58 13.20 -5.01
N PRO A 317 -29.40 13.75 -4.09
CA PRO A 317 -29.80 15.16 -4.11
C PRO A 317 -28.65 16.13 -3.81
#